data_AF-A0A7S4CE14-F1
#
_entry.id   AF-A0A7S4CE14-F1
#
_cell.length_a   1.000
_cell.length_b   1.000
_cell.length_c   1.000
_cell.angle_alpha   90.00
_cell.angle_beta   90.00
_cell.angle_gamma   90.00
#
_symmetry.space_group_name_H-M   'P 1'
#
loop_
_entity.id
_entity.type
_entity.pdbx_description
1 polymer ?
#
loop_
_entity_poly.entity_id
_entity_poly.type
_entity_poly.pdbx_seq_one_letter_code
_entity_poly.pdbx_strand_id
1 'polypeptide(L)'
;SGLFYLPYLSSVRHTVFFGLCKQKGVSFDVQERTGTLFQLPDTLLKNCLGLLCIGRTPDEALSHLWSAVELIHQQLGPAALLEYARDESNFADVEAACKGLNRQRLG
;
A
#
# COMPACT_ATOMS: atom_id res chain seq x y z
N SER A 1 -10.25 3.34 0.34
CA SER A 1 -9.23 4.31 -0.12
C SER A 1 -8.61 4.95 1.11
N GLY A 2 -7.30 5.22 1.09
CA GLY A 2 -6.59 5.77 2.25
C GLY A 2 -5.21 6.35 1.89
N LEU A 3 -4.72 7.24 2.75
CA LEU A 3 -3.39 7.83 2.67
C LEU A 3 -2.48 7.19 3.73
N PHE A 4 -1.31 6.71 3.31
CA PHE A 4 -0.29 6.12 4.17
C PHE A 4 0.86 7.10 4.33
N TYR A 5 1.25 7.38 5.56
CA TYR A 5 2.48 8.12 5.84
C TYR A 5 3.67 7.14 5.95
N LEU A 6 4.53 7.17 4.94
CA LEU A 6 5.73 6.36 4.73
C LEU A 6 6.98 7.25 4.55
N PRO A 7 7.72 7.60 5.63
CA PRO A 7 8.98 8.36 5.58
C PRO A 7 10.01 7.80 4.59
N TYR A 8 10.04 6.47 4.47
CA TYR A 8 10.93 5.74 3.58
C TYR A 8 10.73 6.06 2.10
N LEU A 9 9.54 6.51 1.67
CA LEU A 9 9.29 6.87 0.27
C LEU A 9 10.24 7.95 -0.26
N SER A 10 10.67 8.87 0.59
CA SER A 10 11.63 9.91 0.22
C SER A 10 13.00 9.34 -0.22
N SER A 11 13.34 8.13 0.21
CA SER A 11 14.58 7.41 -0.13
C SER A 11 14.42 6.37 -1.25
N VAL A 12 13.17 6.04 -1.62
CA VAL A 12 12.85 5.02 -2.61
C VAL A 12 12.85 5.62 -4.01
N ARG A 13 13.59 5.01 -4.93
CA ARG A 13 13.42 5.29 -6.37
C ARG A 13 12.03 4.77 -6.79
N HIS A 14 11.07 5.68 -6.93
CA HIS A 14 9.69 5.38 -7.31
C HIS A 14 9.58 4.46 -8.54
N THR A 15 10.47 4.62 -9.53
CA THR A 15 10.54 3.77 -10.71
C THR A 15 10.81 2.30 -10.40
N VAL A 16 11.68 2.01 -9.42
CA VAL A 16 12.00 0.65 -8.98
C VAL A 16 10.83 0.05 -8.19
N PHE A 17 10.27 0.83 -7.28
CA PHE A 17 9.13 0.41 -6.46
C PHE A 17 7.89 0.09 -7.32
N PHE A 18 7.47 1.00 -8.21
CA PHE A 18 6.31 0.73 -9.06
C PHE A 18 6.56 -0.36 -10.11
N GLY A 19 7.81 -0.52 -10.56
CA GLY A 19 8.21 -1.66 -11.39
C GLY A 19 8.00 -2.99 -10.67
N LEU A 20 8.39 -3.06 -9.40
CA LEU A 20 8.17 -4.23 -8.55
C LEU A 20 6.67 -4.48 -8.28
N CYS A 21 5.91 -3.43 -7.93
CA CYS A 21 4.47 -3.54 -7.71
C CYS A 21 3.77 -4.14 -8.94
N LYS A 22 4.09 -3.64 -10.14
CA LYS A 22 3.59 -4.19 -11.41
C LYS A 22 3.99 -5.65 -11.61
N GLN A 23 5.24 -6.01 -11.37
CA GLN A 23 5.73 -7.40 -11.51
C GLN A 23 4.99 -8.36 -10.56
N LYS A 24 4.60 -7.90 -9.38
CA LYS A 24 3.89 -8.67 -8.36
C LYS A 24 2.37 -8.65 -8.53
N GLY A 25 1.85 -8.04 -9.60
CA GLY A 25 0.41 -7.92 -9.85
C GLY A 25 -0.30 -6.90 -8.95
N VAL A 26 0.45 -6.07 -8.22
CA VAL A 26 -0.08 -4.95 -7.44
C VAL A 26 -0.04 -3.70 -8.33
N SER A 27 -0.94 -3.63 -9.28
CA SER A 27 -1.12 -2.46 -10.15
C SER A 27 -2.53 -2.46 -10.71
N PHE A 28 -2.97 -1.31 -11.21
CA PHE A 28 -4.24 -1.20 -11.91
C PHE A 28 -4.13 -1.81 -13.32
N ASP A 29 -5.06 -2.70 -13.65
CA ASP A 29 -5.24 -3.24 -14.98
C ASP A 29 -6.23 -2.36 -15.76
N VAL A 30 -5.76 -1.75 -16.85
CA VAL A 30 -6.57 -0.84 -17.67
C VAL A 30 -7.65 -1.59 -18.47
N GLN A 31 -7.40 -2.85 -18.85
CA GLN A 31 -8.35 -3.66 -19.60
C GLN A 31 -9.48 -4.14 -18.68
N GLU A 32 -9.12 -4.72 -17.53
CA GLU A 32 -10.08 -5.27 -16.57
C GLU A 32 -10.73 -4.19 -15.70
N ARG A 33 -10.14 -2.99 -15.66
CA ARG A 33 -10.55 -1.83 -14.84
C ARG A 33 -10.58 -2.12 -13.34
N THR A 34 -9.72 -3.03 -12.87
CA THR A 34 -9.57 -3.43 -11.47
C THR A 34 -8.10 -3.37 -11.05
N GLY A 35 -7.83 -3.48 -9.75
CA GLY A 35 -6.49 -3.45 -9.18
C GLY A 35 -6.18 -2.19 -8.37
N THR A 36 -4.89 -1.93 -8.18
CA THR A 36 -4.39 -0.91 -7.23
C THR A 36 -3.85 0.31 -7.95
N LEU A 37 -4.42 1.48 -7.67
CA LEU A 37 -3.91 2.79 -8.06
C LEU A 37 -3.11 3.40 -6.91
N PHE A 38 -1.91 3.87 -7.24
CA PHE A 38 -1.04 4.59 -6.32
C PHE A 38 -1.17 6.09 -6.57
N GLN A 39 -1.41 6.86 -5.51
CA GLN A 39 -1.48 8.31 -5.56
C GLN A 39 -0.27 8.89 -4.82
N LEU A 40 0.59 9.61 -5.53
CA LEU A 40 1.69 10.36 -4.93
C LEU A 40 1.27 11.83 -4.86
N PRO A 41 0.84 12.35 -3.70
CA PRO A 41 0.57 13.78 -3.57
C PRO A 41 1.89 14.56 -3.65
N ASP A 42 2.01 15.45 -4.65
CA ASP A 42 3.25 16.16 -5.00
C ASP A 42 3.60 17.33 -4.04
N THR A 43 2.71 17.68 -3.11
CA THR A 43 2.84 18.94 -2.35
C THR A 43 3.07 18.70 -0.85
N LEU A 44 4.25 19.09 -0.37
CA LEU A 44 4.71 19.19 1.04
C LEU A 44 4.77 17.87 1.85
N LEU A 45 4.03 16.84 1.46
CA LEU A 45 4.00 15.51 2.09
C LEU A 45 4.94 14.55 1.37
N LYS A 46 6.26 14.81 1.38
CA LYS A 46 7.30 13.97 0.72
C LYS A 46 7.34 12.50 1.15
N ASN A 47 6.44 12.10 2.05
CA ASN A 47 6.39 10.83 2.73
C ASN A 47 5.00 10.18 2.62
N CYS A 48 4.08 10.64 1.78
CA CYS A 48 2.75 10.02 1.71
C CYS A 48 2.52 9.21 0.43
N LEU A 49 1.88 8.05 0.56
CA LEU A 49 1.36 7.24 -0.54
C LEU A 49 -0.12 7.01 -0.34
N GLY A 50 -0.96 7.45 -1.27
CA GLY A 50 -2.36 7.07 -1.32
C GLY A 50 -2.54 5.75 -2.06
N LEU A 51 -3.47 4.91 -1.58
CA LEU A 51 -3.94 3.73 -2.32
C LEU A 51 -5.45 3.83 -2.58
N LEU A 52 -5.81 3.57 -3.84
CA LEU A 52 -7.17 3.33 -4.27
C LEU A 52 -7.23 1.95 -4.91
N CYS A 53 -7.97 1.03 -4.29
CA CYS A 53 -8.17 -0.33 -4.78
C CYS A 53 -9.55 -0.46 -5.38
N ILE A 54 -9.62 -0.95 -6.62
CA ILE A 54 -10.85 -1.11 -7.38
C ILE A 54 -11.05 -2.59 -7.66
N GLY A 55 -12.20 -3.14 -7.26
CA GLY A 55 -12.60 -4.51 -7.55
C GLY A 55 -14.08 -4.55 -7.94
N ARG A 56 -14.53 -5.64 -8.56
CA ARG A 56 -15.93 -5.87 -8.95
C ARG A 56 -16.80 -6.15 -7.74
N THR A 57 -16.19 -6.65 -6.67
CA THR A 57 -16.81 -6.85 -5.36
C THR A 57 -15.99 -6.16 -4.26
N PRO A 58 -16.59 -5.88 -3.10
CA PRO A 58 -15.85 -5.41 -1.94
C PRO A 58 -14.70 -6.37 -1.54
N ASP A 59 -14.91 -7.68 -1.62
CA ASP A 59 -13.88 -8.69 -1.31
C ASP A 59 -12.69 -8.65 -2.27
N GLU A 60 -12.95 -8.42 -3.57
CA GLU A 60 -11.90 -8.25 -4.56
C GLU A 60 -11.10 -6.96 -4.28
N ALA A 61 -11.79 -5.85 -4.00
CA ALA A 61 -11.15 -4.59 -3.66
C ALA A 61 -10.30 -4.70 -2.36
N LEU A 62 -10.79 -5.43 -1.36
CA LEU A 62 -10.05 -5.73 -0.13
C LEU A 62 -8.85 -6.65 -0.39
N SER A 63 -8.97 -7.61 -1.32
CA SER A 63 -7.85 -8.46 -1.72
C SER A 63 -6.72 -7.62 -2.35
N HIS A 64 -7.06 -6.69 -3.25
CA HIS A 64 -6.10 -5.76 -3.82
C HIS A 64 -5.44 -4.86 -2.76
N LEU A 65 -6.22 -4.39 -1.79
CA LEU A 65 -5.70 -3.61 -0.67
C LEU A 65 -4.73 -4.42 0.19
N TRP A 66 -5.10 -5.66 0.52
CA TRP A 66 -4.25 -6.58 1.29
C TRP A 66 -2.92 -6.84 0.59
N SER A 67 -2.95 -7.22 -0.69
CA SER A 67 -1.74 -7.48 -1.48
C SER A 67 -0.84 -6.25 -1.57
N ALA A 68 -1.41 -5.05 -1.68
CA ALA A 68 -0.65 -3.81 -1.71
C ALA A 68 0.05 -3.52 -0.36
N VAL A 69 -0.68 -3.64 0.75
CA VAL A 69 -0.13 -3.41 2.10
C VAL A 69 0.93 -4.44 2.44
N GLU A 70 0.70 -5.72 2.12
CA GLU A 70 1.67 -6.80 2.34
C GLU A 70 2.96 -6.58 1.53
N LEU A 71 2.83 -6.19 0.25
CA LEU A 71 4.00 -5.86 -0.57
C LEU A 71 4.77 -4.67 0.01
N ILE A 72 4.07 -3.61 0.43
CA ILE A 72 4.73 -2.46 1.09
C ILE A 72 5.49 -2.96 2.32
N HIS A 73 4.83 -3.70 3.23
CA HIS A 73 5.46 -4.26 4.42
C HIS A 73 6.73 -5.06 4.11
N GLN A 74 6.70 -5.93 3.09
CA GLN A 74 7.87 -6.72 2.66
C GLN A 74 9.02 -5.86 2.10
N GLN A 75 8.71 -4.70 1.52
CA GLN A 75 9.71 -3.77 0.99
C GLN A 75 10.29 -2.83 2.05
N LEU A 76 9.66 -2.72 3.22
CA LEU A 76 10.21 -1.98 4.34
C LEU A 76 11.33 -2.80 4.98
N GLY A 77 12.57 -2.34 4.80
CA GLY A 77 13.71 -2.90 5.52
C GLY A 77 13.60 -2.66 7.03
N PRO A 78 14.42 -3.36 7.86
CA PRO A 78 14.41 -3.22 9.31
C PRO A 78 14.62 -1.79 9.80
N ALA A 79 15.40 -0.99 9.05
CA ALA A 79 15.65 0.42 9.35
C ALA A 79 14.42 1.31 9.12
N ALA A 80 13.65 1.04 8.06
CA ALA A 80 12.42 1.76 7.78
C ALA A 80 11.39 1.51 8.89
N LEU A 81 11.22 0.25 9.33
CA LEU A 81 10.37 -0.15 10.47
C LEU A 81 10.71 0.60 11.77
N LEU A 82 11.98 0.95 11.98
CA LEU A 82 12.41 1.72 13.14
C LEU A 82 12.07 3.22 13.03
N GLU A 83 12.08 3.78 11.81
CA GLU A 83 11.59 5.14 11.54
C GLU A 83 10.06 5.22 11.62
N TYR A 84 9.33 4.19 11.14
CA TYR A 84 7.87 4.06 11.28
C TYR A 84 7.39 4.07 12.72
N ALA A 85 8.18 3.54 13.65
CA ALA A 85 7.84 3.54 15.06
C ALA A 85 8.17 4.87 15.76
N ARG A 86 8.96 5.76 15.11
CA ARG A 86 9.41 7.04 15.67
C ARG A 86 8.60 8.22 15.15
N ASP A 87 8.29 8.25 13.86
CA ASP A 87 7.34 9.19 13.28
C ASP A 87 5.95 8.53 13.32
N GLU A 88 4.92 9.26 13.74
CA GLU A 88 3.51 8.85 13.91
C GLU A 88 2.86 8.29 12.61
N SER A 89 3.39 7.22 12.05
CA SER A 89 2.87 6.58 10.85
C SER A 89 1.62 5.78 11.18
N ASN A 90 0.58 5.99 10.37
CA ASN A 90 -0.65 5.21 10.43
C ASN A 90 -0.53 3.84 9.71
N PHE A 91 0.64 3.48 9.17
CA PHE A 91 0.77 2.24 8.39
C PHE A 91 0.50 0.99 9.23
N ALA A 92 1.00 0.94 10.47
CA ALA A 92 0.77 -0.19 11.37
C ALA A 92 -0.72 -0.39 11.68
N ASP A 93 -1.47 0.70 11.89
CA ASP A 93 -2.91 0.66 12.13
C ASP A 93 -3.67 0.18 10.90
N VAL A 94 -3.29 0.66 9.71
CA VAL A 94 -3.92 0.21 8.46
C VAL A 94 -3.58 -1.26 8.17
N GLU A 95 -2.34 -1.70 8.43
CA GLU A 95 -1.95 -3.10 8.30
C GLU A 95 -2.76 -3.99 9.24
N ALA A 96 -2.92 -3.58 10.51
CA ALA A 96 -3.72 -4.30 11.49
C ALA A 96 -5.21 -4.37 11.08
N ALA A 97 -5.78 -3.27 10.59
CA ALA A 97 -7.15 -3.23 10.08
C ALA A 97 -7.33 -4.15 8.87
N CYS A 98 -6.39 -4.14 7.92
CA CYS A 98 -6.43 -5.02 6.75
C CYS A 98 -6.29 -6.51 7.15
N LYS A 99 -5.43 -6.82 8.13
CA LYS A 99 -5.31 -8.18 8.71
C LYS A 99 -6.63 -8.64 9.34
N GLY A 100 -7.30 -7.75 10.08
CA GLY A 100 -8.59 -8.03 10.71
C GLY A 100 -9.68 -8.34 9.68
N LEU A 101 -9.81 -7.50 8.66
CA LEU A 101 -10.77 -7.67 7.57
C LEU A 101 -10.51 -8.95 6.76
N ASN A 102 -9.24 -9.29 6.49
CA ASN A 102 -8.91 -10.51 5.76
C ASN A 102 -9.18 -11.79 6.57
N ARG A 103 -9.03 -11.75 7.91
CA ARG A 103 -9.38 -12.87 8.79
C ARG A 103 -10.89 -13.13 8.85
N GLN A 104 -11.71 -12.07 8.86
CA GLN A 104 -13.18 -12.18 8.85
C GLN A 104 -13.74 -12.78 7.56
N ARG A 105 -12.98 -12.71 6.46
CA ARG A 105 -13.35 -13.29 5.17
C ARG A 105 -13.07 -14.80 5.05
N LEU A 106 -12.09 -15.30 5.80
CA LEU A 106 -11.65 -16.70 5.74
C LEU A 106 -12.30 -17.61 6.81
N GLY A 107 -13.09 -17.04 7.72
CA GLY A 107 -13.89 -17.77 8.71
C GLY A 107 -15.36 -17.80 8.33
#